data_AF-A0A9D5WHH3-F1
#
_entry.id   AF-A0A9D5WHH3-F1
#
_cell.length_a   1.000
_cell.length_b   1.000
_cell.length_c   1.000
_cell.angle_alpha   90.00
_cell.angle_beta   90.00
_cell.angle_gamma   90.00
#
_symmetry.space_group_name_H-M   'P 1'
#
loop_
_entity.id
_entity.type
_entity.pdbx_description
1 polymer ?
#
loop_
_entity_poly.entity_id
_entity_poly.type
_entity_poly.pdbx_seq_one_letter_code
_entity_poly.pdbx_strand_id
1 'polypeptide(L)'
;MKKILILTTLLTLTAYTASSCGSKNDEPNKEITEPNKAKPEASAEASSVKIRLAAGQRLQIVAPSTGLTISGATQEGNSFVAGASGLVGIDGIRDTLSIEVPEATELVLDQDLPRLKKLAVSATGSKLAKLSFKGLPNLEDFSLVGANTQEALDLSPFSKLKHLTIGRRPTTDIEKADLNSLRRWLNDNMNDVSTTLGKLVLPRNLETLLLYRPVFAVEGWAQLPELRMLVLHTPDAAKLGTIDLVESKKLQRFGFSHVLGSTPLARLALKNKPQLRDLFWGPSIAMDVVELDGVNPKLGPIGQARVRDLQLHNLQQATILGLVGYLTQGLQSLDLRENPDVTEAQLVQIIEKLPAYKAELVLSGAQATEAVRKALAKATTWSLSVK
;
A
#
# COMPACT_ATOMS: atom_id res chain seq x y z
N MET A 1 21.95 8.91 62.72
CA MET A 1 21.72 7.47 62.41
C MET A 1 20.99 7.44 61.07
N LYS A 2 21.41 6.83 59.95
CA LYS A 2 22.45 5.87 59.58
C LYS A 2 22.94 6.21 58.15
N LYS A 3 24.26 6.28 58.01
CA LYS A 3 25.16 5.81 56.93
C LYS A 3 24.89 6.13 55.43
N ILE A 4 25.86 6.88 54.91
CA ILE A 4 26.43 6.95 53.56
C ILE A 4 26.63 5.55 52.93
N LEU A 5 26.41 5.43 51.62
CA LEU A 5 27.21 4.55 50.77
C LEU A 5 27.36 5.14 49.36
N ILE A 6 28.58 5.57 49.06
CA ILE A 6 29.11 5.81 47.72
C ILE A 6 29.58 4.45 47.20
N LEU A 7 29.25 4.09 45.95
CA LEU A 7 29.97 3.03 45.26
C LEU A 7 30.24 3.42 43.80
N THR A 8 31.49 3.79 43.59
CA THR A 8 32.23 3.86 42.33
C THR A 8 32.48 2.46 41.79
N THR A 9 32.18 2.21 40.51
CA THR A 9 32.79 1.13 39.74
C THR A 9 33.16 1.62 38.35
N LEU A 10 34.43 2.03 38.27
CA LEU A 10 35.23 2.16 37.06
C LEU A 10 35.57 0.74 36.59
N LEU A 11 35.16 0.33 35.39
CA LEU A 11 35.76 -0.81 34.71
C LEU A 11 36.52 -0.31 33.48
N THR A 12 37.84 -0.30 33.65
CA THR A 12 38.82 -0.34 32.56
C THR A 12 38.78 -1.72 31.91
N LEU A 13 38.69 -1.78 30.58
CA LEU A 13 39.28 -2.87 29.82
C LEU A 13 40.23 -2.29 28.78
N THR A 14 41.47 -2.72 28.94
CA THR A 14 42.68 -2.36 28.22
C THR A 14 42.70 -2.84 26.77
N ALA A 15 43.54 -2.15 26.00
CA ALA A 15 43.82 -2.31 24.58
C ALA A 15 44.05 -3.75 24.09
N TYR A 16 43.60 -4.00 22.85
CA TYR A 16 44.33 -4.84 21.89
C TYR A 16 44.69 -3.99 20.68
N THR A 17 45.99 -3.75 20.52
CA THR A 17 46.58 -3.37 19.24
C THR A 17 46.75 -4.64 18.41
N ALA A 18 46.11 -4.68 17.25
CA ALA A 18 46.47 -5.59 16.18
C ALA A 18 46.35 -4.85 14.85
N SER A 19 47.51 -4.56 14.27
CA SER A 19 47.64 -4.18 12.87
C SER A 19 47.30 -5.40 12.00
N SER A 20 46.33 -5.26 11.10
CA SER A 20 46.24 -6.07 9.89
C SER A 20 45.33 -5.38 8.88
N CYS A 21 45.89 -5.00 7.73
CA CYS A 21 45.12 -4.78 6.50
C CYS A 21 44.25 -6.01 6.23
N GLY A 22 42.98 -5.79 5.88
CA GLY A 22 42.07 -6.88 5.53
C GLY A 22 40.64 -6.37 5.38
N SER A 23 40.26 -6.10 4.13
CA SER A 23 38.92 -5.72 3.66
C SER A 23 37.75 -6.44 4.35
N LYS A 24 36.84 -5.65 4.96
CA LYS A 24 35.37 -5.80 5.01
C LYS A 24 34.80 -4.72 5.95
N ASN A 25 34.44 -3.57 5.39
CA ASN A 25 33.74 -2.51 6.11
C ASN A 25 32.25 -2.87 6.23
N ASP A 26 31.91 -3.67 7.21
CA ASP A 26 30.66 -3.49 7.96
C ASP A 26 31.09 -3.05 9.36
N GLU A 27 31.27 -1.74 9.55
CA GLU A 27 31.36 -1.20 10.90
C GLU A 27 30.07 -1.57 11.65
N PRO A 28 30.16 -2.13 12.87
CA PRO A 28 28.96 -2.35 13.67
C PRO A 28 28.27 -1.00 13.87
N ASN A 29 26.98 -0.94 13.59
CA ASN A 29 26.17 0.27 13.72
C ASN A 29 26.23 0.73 15.18
N LYS A 30 27.16 1.63 15.50
CA LYS A 30 27.41 2.08 16.86
C LYS A 30 26.15 2.74 17.39
N GLU A 31 25.58 2.18 18.45
CA GLU A 31 24.36 2.69 19.09
C GLU A 31 24.60 4.15 19.52
N ILE A 32 23.78 5.09 19.01
CA ILE A 32 23.88 6.51 19.37
C ILE A 32 22.94 6.78 20.54
N THR A 33 23.51 7.11 21.69
CA THR A 33 22.77 7.50 22.88
C THR A 33 22.74 9.02 23.10
N GLU A 34 23.47 9.79 22.28
CA GLU A 34 23.52 11.25 22.41
C GLU A 34 22.15 11.88 22.15
N PRO A 35 21.67 12.80 23.01
CA PRO A 35 20.39 13.46 22.80
C PRO A 35 20.40 14.30 21.52
N ASN A 36 19.22 14.57 20.99
CA ASN A 36 19.08 15.47 19.83
C ASN A 36 19.61 16.87 20.19
N LYS A 37 20.35 17.49 19.26
CA LYS A 37 20.97 18.81 19.46
C LYS A 37 20.25 19.86 18.64
N ALA A 38 19.81 20.95 19.27
CA ALA A 38 19.29 22.12 18.56
C ALA A 38 20.44 23.01 18.04
N LYS A 39 20.32 23.53 16.81
CA LYS A 39 21.27 24.47 16.19
C LYS A 39 20.59 25.76 15.70
N PRO A 40 21.37 26.85 15.51
CA PRO A 40 20.86 28.10 14.99
C PRO A 40 20.17 27.95 13.62
N GLU A 41 19.22 28.84 13.36
CA GLU A 41 18.33 28.83 12.20
C GLU A 41 19.05 28.90 10.84
N ALA A 42 20.15 29.65 10.74
CA ALA A 42 20.97 29.73 9.53
C ALA A 42 21.54 28.36 9.08
N SER A 43 21.59 27.36 9.96
CA SER A 43 22.07 26.01 9.63
C SER A 43 21.02 25.16 8.91
N ALA A 44 19.73 25.55 8.94
CA ALA A 44 18.64 24.74 8.40
C ALA A 44 18.64 24.66 6.86
N GLU A 45 19.14 25.70 6.17
CA GLU A 45 19.22 25.72 4.69
C GLU A 45 20.19 24.67 4.12
N ALA A 46 21.23 24.36 4.89
CA ALA A 46 22.26 23.39 4.53
C ALA A 46 21.93 21.96 4.99
N SER A 47 20.84 21.77 5.75
CA SER A 47 20.48 20.46 6.30
C SER A 47 19.99 19.48 5.23
N SER A 48 20.17 18.19 5.54
CA SER A 48 19.85 17.07 4.68
C SER A 48 18.35 16.95 4.40
N VAL A 49 17.54 17.25 5.43
CA VAL A 49 16.08 17.33 5.36
C VAL A 49 15.65 18.73 5.71
N LYS A 50 14.75 19.28 4.91
CA LYS A 50 14.21 20.64 5.08
C LYS A 50 12.70 20.61 5.13
N ILE A 51 12.16 21.24 6.17
CA ILE A 51 10.72 21.31 6.43
C ILE A 51 10.38 22.78 6.61
N ARG A 52 9.34 23.26 5.91
CA ARG A 52 8.82 24.61 6.12
C ARG A 52 7.49 24.54 6.86
N LEU A 53 7.44 25.23 8.00
CA LEU A 53 6.31 25.40 8.90
C LEU A 53 6.08 26.90 9.09
N ALA A 54 4.90 27.29 9.59
CA ALA A 54 4.73 28.62 10.15
C ALA A 54 5.50 28.73 11.48
N ALA A 55 5.98 29.92 11.81
CA ALA A 55 6.65 30.16 13.10
C ALA A 55 5.74 29.74 14.27
N GLY A 56 6.30 29.02 15.24
CA GLY A 56 5.56 28.50 16.40
C GLY A 56 4.83 27.17 16.16
N GLN A 57 4.74 26.68 14.93
CA GLN A 57 4.20 25.34 14.66
C GLN A 57 5.18 24.24 15.09
N ARG A 58 4.63 23.06 15.36
CA ARG A 58 5.37 21.91 15.90
C ARG A 58 5.59 20.85 14.85
N LEU A 59 6.78 20.26 14.87
CA LEU A 59 7.04 18.94 14.32
C LEU A 59 7.38 17.96 15.44
N GLN A 60 7.21 16.66 15.16
CA GLN A 60 7.64 15.58 16.03
C GLN A 60 8.58 14.65 15.29
N ILE A 61 9.58 14.16 16.02
CA ILE A 61 10.47 13.12 15.56
C ILE A 61 10.10 11.86 16.33
N VAL A 62 9.52 10.90 15.62
CA VAL A 62 9.09 9.62 16.18
C VAL A 62 10.26 8.65 16.21
N ALA A 63 11.12 8.68 15.19
CA ALA A 63 12.34 7.88 15.14
C ALA A 63 13.43 8.52 14.25
N PRO A 64 14.72 8.40 14.61
CA PRO A 64 15.22 7.98 15.92
C PRO A 64 14.92 9.01 17.01
N SER A 65 14.86 8.59 18.27
CA SER A 65 14.61 9.48 19.41
C SER A 65 15.85 10.30 19.81
N THR A 66 17.04 9.93 19.33
CA THR A 66 18.34 10.49 19.70
C THR A 66 19.28 10.56 18.49
N GLY A 67 20.38 11.29 18.62
CA GLY A 67 21.46 11.33 17.64
C GLY A 67 21.24 12.27 16.45
N LEU A 68 20.14 13.02 16.40
CA LEU A 68 19.86 13.98 15.34
C LEU A 68 20.32 15.39 15.71
N THR A 69 20.61 16.19 14.69
CA THR A 69 20.78 17.63 14.83
C THR A 69 19.60 18.33 14.19
N ILE A 70 18.90 19.16 14.96
CA ILE A 70 17.70 19.89 14.53
C ILE A 70 18.02 21.39 14.49
N SER A 71 17.99 21.99 13.30
CA SER A 71 18.30 23.40 13.10
C SER A 71 17.01 24.20 12.92
N GLY A 72 16.97 25.46 13.38
CA GLY A 72 15.82 26.35 13.14
C GLY A 72 14.57 26.03 13.95
N ALA A 73 14.70 25.24 15.02
CA ALA A 73 13.62 24.94 15.94
C ALA A 73 14.13 24.83 17.38
N THR A 74 13.23 25.06 18.34
CA THR A 74 13.46 24.88 19.77
C THR A 74 12.77 23.62 20.25
N GLN A 75 13.46 22.78 21.03
CA GLN A 75 12.86 21.57 21.58
C GLN A 75 11.89 21.90 22.72
N GLU A 76 10.68 21.34 22.68
CA GLU A 76 9.68 21.40 23.73
C GLU A 76 9.12 20.00 24.00
N GLY A 77 9.58 19.38 25.10
CA GLY A 77 9.26 17.99 25.40
C GLY A 77 9.72 17.06 24.27
N ASN A 78 8.77 16.35 23.65
CA ASN A 78 9.01 15.42 22.53
C ASN A 78 8.79 16.07 21.14
N SER A 79 8.57 17.39 21.09
CA SER A 79 8.32 18.14 19.85
C SER A 79 9.40 19.20 19.64
N PHE A 80 9.46 19.73 18.41
CA PHE A 80 10.30 20.88 18.06
C PHE A 80 9.41 21.98 17.50
N VAL A 81 9.53 23.18 18.04
CA VAL A 81 8.79 24.38 17.64
C VAL A 81 9.63 25.18 16.65
N ALA A 82 9.09 25.40 15.46
CA ALA A 82 9.75 26.15 14.41
C ALA A 82 10.03 27.61 14.84
N GLY A 83 11.24 28.09 14.52
CA GLY A 83 11.68 29.46 14.77
C GLY A 83 11.01 30.50 13.86
N ALA A 84 11.51 31.73 13.89
CA ALA A 84 10.88 32.87 13.21
C ALA A 84 10.85 32.74 11.67
N SER A 85 11.84 32.09 11.06
CA SER A 85 11.86 31.82 9.61
C SER A 85 10.92 30.70 9.20
N GLY A 86 10.51 29.85 10.15
CA GLY A 86 9.70 28.67 9.89
C GLY A 86 10.46 27.51 9.19
N LEU A 87 11.75 27.67 8.85
CA LEU A 87 12.55 26.63 8.24
C LEU A 87 13.21 25.75 9.31
N VAL A 88 12.93 24.46 9.27
CA VAL A 88 13.53 23.46 10.15
C VAL A 88 14.39 22.50 9.34
N GLY A 89 15.61 22.30 9.81
CA GLY A 89 16.58 21.37 9.24
C GLY A 89 16.78 20.14 10.11
N ILE A 90 16.93 18.95 9.51
CA ILE A 90 17.27 17.71 10.23
C ILE A 90 18.51 17.07 9.59
N ASP A 91 19.51 16.78 10.42
CA ASP A 91 20.76 16.11 10.06
C ASP A 91 21.09 14.96 11.03
N GLY A 92 22.10 14.16 10.68
CA GLY A 92 22.54 12.99 11.46
C GLY A 92 21.72 11.73 11.21
N ILE A 93 20.90 11.74 10.16
CA ILE A 93 20.00 10.63 9.79
C ILE A 93 20.83 9.42 9.37
N ARG A 94 20.45 8.25 9.90
CA ARG A 94 21.03 6.95 9.56
C ARG A 94 20.01 6.09 8.82
N ASP A 95 19.58 4.97 9.41
CA ASP A 95 18.81 3.94 8.72
C ASP A 95 17.31 4.22 8.65
N THR A 96 16.77 5.00 9.57
CA THR A 96 15.34 5.28 9.70
C THR A 96 15.10 6.74 10.03
N LEU A 97 14.06 7.31 9.46
CA LEU A 97 13.49 8.60 9.85
C LEU A 97 11.97 8.49 9.86
N SER A 98 11.36 8.77 11.00
CA SER A 98 9.91 8.88 11.14
C SER A 98 9.58 10.23 11.76
N ILE A 99 8.82 11.03 11.03
CA ILE A 99 8.47 12.41 11.41
C ILE A 99 6.97 12.67 11.27
N GLU A 100 6.48 13.55 12.12
CA GLU A 100 5.16 14.16 12.00
C GLU A 100 5.33 15.66 11.82
N VAL A 101 4.82 16.16 10.70
CA VAL A 101 4.98 17.53 10.24
C VAL A 101 3.60 18.09 9.89
N PRO A 102 2.71 18.26 10.89
CA PRO A 102 1.39 18.82 10.63
C PRO A 102 1.50 20.22 10.07
N GLU A 103 0.60 20.57 9.16
CA GLU A 103 0.47 21.93 8.60
C GLU A 103 1.70 22.47 7.83
N ALA A 104 2.65 21.60 7.46
CA ALA A 104 3.81 21.98 6.69
C ALA A 104 3.43 22.48 5.27
N THR A 105 4.26 23.36 4.72
CA THR A 105 4.13 23.88 3.34
C THR A 105 5.22 23.35 2.41
N GLU A 106 6.36 22.90 2.95
CA GLU A 106 7.44 22.28 2.18
C GLU A 106 8.04 21.10 2.93
N LEU A 107 8.35 20.02 2.21
CA LEU A 107 9.12 18.88 2.71
C LEU A 107 10.09 18.43 1.62
N VAL A 108 11.40 18.55 1.89
CA VAL A 108 12.46 18.34 0.90
C VAL A 108 13.58 17.49 1.48
N LEU A 109 13.86 16.35 0.83
CA LEU A 109 14.96 15.44 1.10
C LEU A 109 15.76 15.21 -0.19
N ASP A 110 16.45 16.25 -0.65
CA ASP A 110 17.19 16.25 -1.93
C ASP A 110 18.69 16.01 -1.75
N GLN A 111 19.23 16.21 -0.55
CA GLN A 111 20.62 15.85 -0.26
C GLN A 111 20.74 14.33 -0.09
N ASP A 112 21.87 13.78 -0.52
CA ASP A 112 22.11 12.35 -0.49
C ASP A 112 22.14 11.81 0.96
N LEU A 113 21.21 10.91 1.26
CA LEU A 113 21.07 10.19 2.52
C LEU A 113 21.34 8.69 2.26
N PRO A 114 22.59 8.29 1.98
CA PRO A 114 22.90 6.94 1.51
C PRO A 114 22.68 5.85 2.57
N ARG A 115 22.48 6.21 3.83
CA ARG A 115 22.16 5.26 4.91
C ARG A 115 20.66 5.07 5.10
N LEU A 116 19.82 5.99 4.64
CA LEU A 116 18.39 5.97 4.94
C LEU A 116 17.69 4.86 4.16
N LYS A 117 17.17 3.87 4.88
CA LYS A 117 16.42 2.73 4.34
C LYS A 117 14.93 2.82 4.59
N LYS A 118 14.51 3.50 5.66
CA LYS A 118 13.10 3.62 6.04
C LYS A 118 12.70 5.07 6.28
N LEU A 119 11.69 5.54 5.56
CA LEU A 119 11.14 6.88 5.72
C LEU A 119 9.65 6.80 5.99
N ALA A 120 9.20 7.42 7.08
CA ALA A 120 7.79 7.51 7.43
C ALA A 120 7.42 8.97 7.72
N VAL A 121 6.55 9.55 6.90
CA VAL A 121 6.12 10.95 7.01
C VAL A 121 4.62 10.99 7.31
N SER A 122 4.24 11.70 8.37
CA SER A 122 2.85 12.06 8.66
C SER A 122 2.73 13.56 8.48
N ALA A 123 2.03 13.99 7.44
CA ALA A 123 1.86 15.38 7.05
C ALA A 123 0.39 15.81 7.16
N THR A 124 -0.35 15.25 8.12
CA THR A 124 -1.78 15.55 8.34
C THR A 124 -2.06 17.05 8.36
N GLY A 125 -3.02 17.48 7.55
CA GLY A 125 -3.41 18.90 7.44
C GLY A 125 -2.43 19.77 6.65
N SER A 126 -1.31 19.22 6.18
CA SER A 126 -0.31 19.96 5.40
C SER A 126 -0.78 20.25 4.00
N LYS A 127 -0.59 21.48 3.55
CA LYS A 127 -0.79 21.92 2.16
C LYS A 127 0.58 22.13 1.53
N LEU A 128 1.20 21.02 1.12
CA LEU A 128 2.58 21.03 0.64
C LEU A 128 2.64 21.65 -0.76
N ALA A 129 3.20 22.85 -0.85
CA ALA A 129 3.55 23.51 -2.11
C ALA A 129 4.82 22.89 -2.73
N LYS A 130 5.65 22.21 -1.93
CA LYS A 130 6.84 21.51 -2.39
C LYS A 130 7.01 20.18 -1.66
N LEU A 131 7.18 19.12 -2.46
CA LEU A 131 7.43 17.75 -1.97
C LEU A 131 8.54 17.13 -2.80
N SER A 132 9.66 16.73 -2.18
CA SER A 132 10.75 16.08 -2.90
C SER A 132 11.53 15.10 -2.02
N PHE A 133 11.93 13.98 -2.61
CA PHE A 133 12.60 12.85 -1.94
C PHE A 133 13.80 12.34 -2.75
N LYS A 134 14.41 13.17 -3.60
CA LYS A 134 15.39 12.72 -4.60
C LYS A 134 16.69 12.18 -4.01
N GLY A 135 17.04 12.57 -2.78
CA GLY A 135 18.28 12.20 -2.11
C GLY A 135 18.25 10.84 -1.40
N LEU A 136 17.37 9.91 -1.80
CA LEU A 136 17.12 8.68 -1.05
C LEU A 136 17.49 7.41 -1.85
N PRO A 137 18.76 7.22 -2.26
CA PRO A 137 19.14 6.15 -3.20
C PRO A 137 19.00 4.74 -2.64
N ASN A 138 18.98 4.59 -1.31
CA ASN A 138 18.93 3.30 -0.61
C ASN A 138 17.62 3.05 0.14
N LEU A 139 16.57 3.81 -0.16
CA LEU A 139 15.27 3.66 0.48
C LEU A 139 14.63 2.31 0.10
N GLU A 140 14.19 1.57 1.12
CA GLU A 140 13.57 0.25 1.00
C GLU A 140 12.10 0.27 1.45
N ASP A 141 11.75 1.15 2.39
CA ASP A 141 10.40 1.30 2.96
C ASP A 141 10.01 2.79 3.02
N PHE A 142 8.87 3.12 2.43
CA PHE A 142 8.35 4.48 2.41
C PHE A 142 6.86 4.54 2.78
N SER A 143 6.55 5.42 3.74
CA SER A 143 5.17 5.78 4.06
C SER A 143 4.95 7.29 4.03
N LEU A 144 3.88 7.72 3.35
CA LEU A 144 3.38 9.09 3.34
C LEU A 144 1.90 9.11 3.72
N VAL A 145 1.58 9.85 4.78
CA VAL A 145 0.22 9.96 5.34
C VAL A 145 -0.19 11.41 5.43
N GLY A 146 -1.45 11.69 5.11
CA GLY A 146 -2.11 12.98 5.33
C GLY A 146 -1.61 14.18 4.51
N ALA A 147 -0.67 13.99 3.59
CA ALA A 147 -0.17 15.07 2.73
C ALA A 147 -1.25 15.52 1.74
N ASN A 148 -1.38 16.84 1.53
CA ASN A 148 -2.23 17.40 0.49
C ASN A 148 -1.41 18.28 -0.45
N THR A 149 -1.21 17.81 -1.67
CA THR A 149 -0.44 18.51 -2.70
C THR A 149 -0.97 18.20 -4.11
N GLN A 150 -0.66 19.09 -5.06
CA GLN A 150 -0.85 18.84 -6.49
C GLN A 150 0.45 18.36 -7.16
N GLU A 151 1.54 18.24 -6.41
CA GLU A 151 2.82 17.75 -6.91
C GLU A 151 2.73 16.26 -7.28
N ALA A 152 3.52 15.87 -8.28
CA ALA A 152 3.71 14.47 -8.62
C ALA A 152 4.75 13.84 -7.67
N LEU A 153 4.41 12.69 -7.12
CA LEU A 153 5.33 11.85 -6.38
C LEU A 153 5.92 10.81 -7.34
N ASP A 154 7.05 11.14 -7.94
CA ASP A 154 7.77 10.22 -8.84
C ASP A 154 8.74 9.35 -8.05
N LEU A 155 8.38 8.08 -7.88
CA LEU A 155 9.20 7.08 -7.21
C LEU A 155 9.90 6.14 -8.19
N SER A 156 9.76 6.36 -9.51
CA SER A 156 10.40 5.50 -10.51
C SER A 156 11.93 5.38 -10.38
N PRO A 157 12.70 6.39 -9.89
CA PRO A 157 14.13 6.25 -9.67
C PRO A 157 14.52 5.38 -8.46
N PHE A 158 13.58 5.02 -7.59
CA PHE A 158 13.84 4.38 -6.30
C PHE A 158 13.99 2.86 -6.48
N SER A 159 15.12 2.46 -7.07
CA SER A 159 15.41 1.08 -7.43
C SER A 159 15.48 0.09 -6.25
N LYS A 160 15.58 0.55 -5.00
CA LYS A 160 15.59 -0.31 -3.82
C LYS A 160 14.27 -0.32 -3.05
N LEU A 161 13.29 0.49 -3.44
CA LEU A 161 12.03 0.61 -2.71
C LEU A 161 11.19 -0.65 -2.90
N LYS A 162 10.87 -1.31 -1.79
CA LYS A 162 10.13 -2.57 -1.73
C LYS A 162 8.73 -2.40 -1.15
N HIS A 163 8.59 -1.54 -0.14
CA HIS A 163 7.34 -1.34 0.58
C HIS A 163 6.89 0.11 0.44
N LEU A 164 5.70 0.31 -0.10
CA LEU A 164 5.10 1.62 -0.27
C LEU A 164 3.73 1.67 0.38
N THR A 165 3.54 2.66 1.24
CA THR A 165 2.25 2.94 1.88
C THR A 165 1.87 4.41 1.72
N ILE A 166 0.74 4.68 1.06
CA ILE A 166 0.18 6.03 0.95
C ILE A 166 -1.17 6.08 1.68
N GLY A 167 -1.40 7.11 2.49
CA GLY A 167 -2.69 7.37 3.15
C GLY A 167 -2.77 6.88 4.59
N ARG A 168 -2.55 5.58 4.86
CA ARG A 168 -2.65 5.03 6.22
C ARG A 168 -1.55 4.02 6.49
N ARG A 169 -0.80 4.20 7.58
CA ARG A 169 0.20 3.23 8.02
C ARG A 169 -0.46 1.96 8.58
N PRO A 170 0.03 0.77 8.19
CA PRO A 170 -0.38 -0.45 8.85
C PRO A 170 0.08 -0.45 10.31
N THR A 171 -0.79 -0.87 11.22
CA THR A 171 -0.49 -1.02 12.66
C THR A 171 -0.10 -2.46 13.02
N THR A 172 -0.05 -3.33 12.02
CA THR A 172 0.21 -4.77 12.11
C THR A 172 1.02 -5.23 10.90
N ASP A 173 1.65 -6.39 11.00
CA ASP A 173 2.29 -7.06 9.87
C ASP A 173 1.21 -7.57 8.90
N ILE A 174 0.79 -6.67 8.00
CA ILE A 174 -0.22 -6.92 6.98
C ILE A 174 0.17 -8.02 5.98
N GLU A 175 1.47 -8.32 5.84
CA GLU A 175 1.94 -9.40 4.97
C GLU A 175 1.61 -10.77 5.56
N LYS A 176 1.69 -10.89 6.90
CA LYS A 176 1.37 -12.11 7.64
C LYS A 176 -0.07 -12.17 8.15
N ALA A 177 -0.78 -11.04 8.19
CA ALA A 177 -2.16 -11.00 8.64
C ALA A 177 -3.05 -11.95 7.83
N ASP A 178 -3.98 -12.62 8.52
CA ASP A 178 -5.05 -13.36 7.86
C ASP A 178 -6.03 -12.38 7.15
N LEU A 179 -6.84 -12.90 6.23
CA LEU A 179 -7.78 -12.10 5.44
C LEU A 179 -8.83 -11.35 6.28
N ASN A 180 -9.26 -11.89 7.42
CA ASN A 180 -10.22 -11.22 8.30
C ASN A 180 -9.54 -10.07 9.05
N SER A 181 -8.31 -10.27 9.51
CA SER A 181 -7.50 -9.23 10.15
C SER A 181 -7.17 -8.11 9.17
N LEU A 182 -6.83 -8.43 7.91
CA LEU A 182 -6.61 -7.43 6.88
C LEU A 182 -7.90 -6.65 6.55
N ARG A 183 -9.04 -7.34 6.41
CA ARG A 183 -10.35 -6.68 6.25
C ARG A 183 -10.70 -5.79 7.43
N ARG A 184 -10.48 -6.25 8.67
CA ARG A 184 -10.73 -5.44 9.88
C ARG A 184 -9.87 -4.19 9.86
N TRP A 185 -8.56 -4.33 9.64
CA TRP A 185 -7.66 -3.19 9.53
C TRP A 185 -8.12 -2.17 8.49
N LEU A 186 -8.57 -2.65 7.33
CA LEU A 186 -9.12 -1.77 6.28
C LEU A 186 -10.39 -1.05 6.74
N ASN A 187 -11.27 -1.71 7.47
CA ASN A 187 -12.58 -1.15 7.82
C ASN A 187 -12.59 -0.38 9.15
N ASP A 188 -11.59 -0.60 10.01
CA ASP A 188 -11.47 0.07 11.31
C ASP A 188 -11.12 1.55 11.10
N ASN A 189 -11.84 2.48 11.73
CA ASN A 189 -11.61 3.94 11.65
C ASN A 189 -11.56 4.53 10.22
N MET A 190 -12.73 4.64 9.58
CA MET A 190 -12.91 5.37 8.31
C MET A 190 -12.67 6.90 8.39
N ASN A 191 -12.30 7.41 9.57
CA ASN A 191 -11.99 8.82 9.83
C ASN A 191 -10.54 9.20 9.50
N ASP A 192 -9.74 8.27 8.98
CA ASP A 192 -8.34 8.55 8.64
C ASP A 192 -8.19 9.58 7.52
N VAL A 193 -7.10 10.34 7.64
CA VAL A 193 -6.74 11.48 6.80
C VAL A 193 -6.30 10.99 5.42
N SER A 194 -6.97 11.44 4.37
CA SER A 194 -6.59 11.11 2.99
C SER A 194 -5.26 11.76 2.63
N THR A 195 -4.46 11.08 1.81
CA THR A 195 -3.34 11.71 1.11
C THR A 195 -3.80 12.09 -0.30
N THR A 196 -3.57 13.33 -0.69
CA THR A 196 -3.86 13.86 -2.02
C THR A 196 -2.55 14.24 -2.69
N LEU A 197 -2.34 13.75 -3.91
CA LEU A 197 -1.20 14.01 -4.77
C LEU A 197 -1.72 14.47 -6.14
N GLY A 198 -0.88 15.11 -6.95
CA GLY A 198 -1.20 15.28 -8.38
C GLY A 198 -1.19 13.94 -9.11
N LYS A 199 -0.14 13.16 -8.86
CA LYS A 199 0.07 11.82 -9.45
C LYS A 199 1.07 11.02 -8.61
N LEU A 200 0.97 9.70 -8.63
CA LEU A 200 1.98 8.76 -8.14
C LEU A 200 2.58 7.97 -9.31
N VAL A 201 3.90 7.94 -9.45
CA VAL A 201 4.60 7.07 -10.40
C VAL A 201 5.33 5.98 -9.62
N LEU A 202 4.97 4.72 -9.86
CA LEU A 202 5.47 3.59 -9.08
C LEU A 202 6.90 3.17 -9.48
N PRO A 203 7.74 2.73 -8.52
CA PRO A 203 8.99 2.03 -8.82
C PRO A 203 8.74 0.58 -9.25
N ARG A 204 9.70 0.03 -10.01
CA ARG A 204 9.64 -1.33 -10.54
C ARG A 204 9.76 -2.44 -9.47
N ASN A 205 10.54 -2.21 -8.42
CA ASN A 205 10.94 -3.25 -7.47
C ASN A 205 10.03 -3.36 -6.23
N LEU A 206 8.81 -2.81 -6.31
CA LEU A 206 7.84 -2.92 -5.23
C LEU A 206 7.42 -4.37 -5.01
N GLU A 207 7.53 -4.81 -3.75
CA GLU A 207 7.02 -6.09 -3.25
C GLU A 207 5.61 -5.90 -2.64
N THR A 208 5.39 -4.78 -1.96
CA THR A 208 4.11 -4.47 -1.27
C THR A 208 3.67 -3.04 -1.55
N LEU A 209 2.43 -2.89 -2.01
CA LEU A 209 1.79 -1.61 -2.28
C LEU A 209 0.46 -1.49 -1.53
N LEU A 210 0.38 -0.51 -0.62
CA LEU A 210 -0.83 -0.15 0.11
C LEU A 210 -1.23 1.27 -0.23
N LEU A 211 -2.42 1.43 -0.81
CA LEU A 211 -2.99 2.74 -1.09
C LEU A 211 -4.29 2.88 -0.31
N TYR A 212 -4.33 3.85 0.60
CA TYR A 212 -5.49 4.17 1.40
C TYR A 212 -6.11 5.49 0.94
N ARG A 213 -7.36 5.41 0.46
CA ARG A 213 -8.09 6.49 -0.20
C ARG A 213 -7.28 7.21 -1.29
N PRO A 214 -6.70 6.50 -2.28
CA PRO A 214 -6.04 7.17 -3.38
C PRO A 214 -7.08 7.94 -4.22
N VAL A 215 -6.97 9.27 -4.20
CA VAL A 215 -7.80 10.23 -4.97
C VAL A 215 -7.00 10.90 -6.08
N PHE A 216 -5.96 10.22 -6.55
CA PHE A 216 -4.95 10.70 -7.48
C PHE A 216 -4.61 9.64 -8.52
N ALA A 217 -4.04 10.06 -9.65
CA ALA A 217 -3.65 9.14 -10.71
C ALA A 217 -2.43 8.30 -10.31
N VAL A 218 -2.37 7.06 -10.79
CA VAL A 218 -1.24 6.15 -10.56
C VAL A 218 -0.73 5.62 -11.89
N GLU A 219 0.57 5.76 -12.12
CA GLU A 219 1.28 5.24 -13.29
C GLU A 219 2.24 4.10 -12.90
N GLY A 220 2.47 3.17 -13.83
CA GLY A 220 3.44 2.09 -13.67
C GLY A 220 2.86 0.74 -13.26
N TRP A 221 1.53 0.56 -13.20
CA TRP A 221 0.88 -0.72 -12.83
C TRP A 221 1.46 -1.95 -13.54
N ALA A 222 1.70 -1.82 -14.85
CA ALA A 222 2.14 -2.92 -15.70
C ALA A 222 3.57 -3.39 -15.41
N GLN A 223 4.40 -2.56 -14.76
CA GLN A 223 5.84 -2.76 -14.61
C GLN A 223 6.21 -3.13 -13.18
N LEU A 224 5.45 -4.02 -12.55
CA LEU A 224 5.64 -4.42 -11.15
C LEU A 224 5.94 -5.92 -11.04
N PRO A 225 7.12 -6.40 -11.52
CA PRO A 225 7.46 -7.82 -11.55
C PRO A 225 7.63 -8.45 -10.17
N GLU A 226 8.03 -7.65 -9.17
CA GLU A 226 8.29 -8.10 -7.79
C GLU A 226 7.05 -8.03 -6.90
N LEU A 227 5.92 -7.52 -7.39
CA LEU A 227 4.74 -7.26 -6.56
C LEU A 227 4.12 -8.56 -6.04
N ARG A 228 4.05 -8.67 -4.73
CA ARG A 228 3.48 -9.79 -3.97
C ARG A 228 2.16 -9.42 -3.32
N MET A 229 1.99 -8.16 -2.92
CA MET A 229 0.77 -7.68 -2.28
C MET A 229 0.33 -6.33 -2.83
N LEU A 230 -0.93 -6.26 -3.22
CA LEU A 230 -1.61 -5.01 -3.56
C LEU A 230 -2.88 -4.88 -2.73
N VAL A 231 -2.99 -3.80 -1.96
CA VAL A 231 -4.21 -3.47 -1.22
C VAL A 231 -4.64 -2.05 -1.54
N LEU A 232 -5.86 -1.93 -2.05
CA LEU A 232 -6.51 -0.67 -2.37
C LEU A 232 -7.69 -0.48 -1.41
N HIS A 233 -7.58 0.53 -0.54
CA HIS A 233 -8.68 0.89 0.36
C HIS A 233 -9.40 2.12 -0.16
N THR A 234 -10.70 1.99 -0.46
CA THR A 234 -11.56 3.13 -0.80
C THR A 234 -10.98 4.07 -1.90
N PRO A 235 -10.42 3.57 -3.02
CA PRO A 235 -9.94 4.42 -4.11
C PRO A 235 -11.03 5.22 -4.81
N ASP A 236 -10.67 6.39 -5.35
CA ASP A 236 -11.42 7.01 -6.45
C ASP A 236 -11.10 6.27 -7.76
N ALA A 237 -12.03 5.42 -8.19
CA ALA A 237 -11.85 4.61 -9.40
C ALA A 237 -11.65 5.46 -10.66
N ALA A 238 -12.24 6.66 -10.72
CA ALA A 238 -12.06 7.56 -11.87
C ALA A 238 -10.61 8.05 -11.99
N LYS A 239 -9.87 8.07 -10.86
CA LYS A 239 -8.46 8.49 -10.81
C LYS A 239 -7.50 7.34 -11.08
N LEU A 240 -7.82 6.13 -10.62
CA LEU A 240 -6.97 4.96 -10.82
C LEU A 240 -6.94 4.47 -12.28
N GLY A 241 -8.02 4.66 -13.03
CA GLY A 241 -8.13 4.19 -14.40
C GLY A 241 -8.10 2.65 -14.49
N THR A 242 -7.28 2.11 -15.39
CA THR A 242 -7.11 0.66 -15.56
C THR A 242 -5.96 0.14 -14.71
N ILE A 243 -6.21 -0.90 -13.92
CA ILE A 243 -5.18 -1.61 -13.15
C ILE A 243 -4.74 -2.84 -13.96
N ASP A 244 -3.65 -2.70 -14.70
CA ASP A 244 -3.02 -3.80 -15.44
C ASP A 244 -1.78 -4.30 -14.70
N LEU A 245 -1.82 -5.55 -14.24
CA LEU A 245 -0.76 -6.19 -13.47
C LEU A 245 -0.04 -7.26 -14.31
N VAL A 246 0.21 -6.98 -15.59
CA VAL A 246 0.75 -7.96 -16.55
C VAL A 246 2.07 -8.62 -16.09
N GLU A 247 3.04 -7.84 -15.59
CA GLU A 247 4.33 -8.35 -15.11
C GLU A 247 4.27 -8.96 -13.70
N SER A 248 3.24 -8.69 -12.90
CA SER A 248 3.15 -9.10 -11.49
C SER A 248 2.83 -10.58 -11.28
N LYS A 249 3.68 -11.48 -11.79
CA LYS A 249 3.51 -12.95 -11.68
C LYS A 249 3.67 -13.47 -10.24
N LYS A 250 4.35 -12.71 -9.39
CA LYS A 250 4.58 -13.00 -7.96
C LYS A 250 3.43 -12.56 -7.05
N LEU A 251 2.34 -12.01 -7.60
CA LEU A 251 1.22 -11.51 -6.81
C LEU A 251 0.59 -12.67 -6.02
N GLN A 252 0.65 -12.56 -4.70
CA GLN A 252 0.12 -13.55 -3.76
C GLN A 252 -1.20 -13.09 -3.14
N ARG A 253 -1.36 -11.78 -2.94
CA ARG A 253 -2.52 -11.19 -2.29
C ARG A 253 -3.01 -9.96 -3.04
N PHE A 254 -4.30 -9.94 -3.35
CA PHE A 254 -5.00 -8.76 -3.85
C PHE A 254 -6.18 -8.41 -2.94
N GLY A 255 -6.29 -7.13 -2.61
CA GLY A 255 -7.28 -6.58 -1.70
C GLY A 255 -7.91 -5.31 -2.21
N PHE A 256 -9.24 -5.21 -2.11
CA PHE A 256 -9.97 -4.03 -2.58
C PHE A 256 -11.19 -3.76 -1.70
N SER A 257 -11.28 -2.66 -0.94
CA SER A 257 -12.40 -2.49 0.02
C SER A 257 -13.66 -1.83 -0.57
N HIS A 258 -13.59 -0.57 -0.95
CA HIS A 258 -14.71 0.28 -1.37
C HIS A 258 -14.29 1.11 -2.57
N VAL A 259 -15.22 1.76 -3.26
CA VAL A 259 -14.90 2.80 -4.26
C VAL A 259 -15.48 4.13 -3.78
N LEU A 260 -14.73 5.21 -3.93
CA LEU A 260 -15.23 6.57 -3.73
C LEU A 260 -16.10 6.99 -4.91
N GLY A 261 -17.28 7.51 -4.62
CA GLY A 261 -18.22 7.99 -5.63
C GLY A 261 -18.99 6.85 -6.31
N SER A 262 -19.57 7.16 -7.48
CA SER A 262 -20.43 6.25 -8.25
C SER A 262 -19.75 5.65 -9.48
N THR A 263 -18.53 6.10 -9.81
CA THR A 263 -17.78 5.64 -10.97
C THR A 263 -17.23 4.23 -10.72
N PRO A 264 -17.58 3.23 -11.55
CA PRO A 264 -17.00 1.90 -11.44
C PRO A 264 -15.51 1.90 -11.79
N LEU A 265 -14.75 0.97 -11.20
CA LEU A 265 -13.41 0.64 -11.71
C LEU A 265 -13.54 0.01 -13.10
N ALA A 266 -12.88 0.59 -14.10
CA ALA A 266 -13.04 0.19 -15.50
C ALA A 266 -12.62 -1.27 -15.75
N ARG A 267 -11.49 -1.69 -15.18
CA ARG A 267 -10.99 -3.06 -15.36
C ARG A 267 -10.06 -3.50 -14.25
N LEU A 268 -10.27 -4.71 -13.77
CA LEU A 268 -9.39 -5.46 -12.88
C LEU A 268 -8.95 -6.76 -13.57
N ALA A 269 -7.70 -6.78 -14.05
CA ALA A 269 -7.14 -7.94 -14.75
C ALA A 269 -6.20 -8.76 -13.85
N LEU A 270 -6.71 -9.85 -13.28
CA LEU A 270 -5.96 -10.82 -12.47
C LEU A 270 -5.61 -12.08 -13.28
N LYS A 271 -5.47 -11.95 -14.60
CA LYS A 271 -5.02 -13.03 -15.48
C LYS A 271 -3.55 -13.40 -15.22
N ASN A 272 -3.21 -14.67 -15.39
CA ASN A 272 -1.84 -15.18 -15.30
C ASN A 272 -1.13 -14.84 -13.98
N LYS A 273 -1.79 -15.09 -12.84
CA LYS A 273 -1.25 -14.84 -11.49
C LYS A 273 -1.02 -16.16 -10.73
N PRO A 274 -0.03 -16.99 -11.11
CA PRO A 274 0.11 -18.37 -10.62
C PRO A 274 0.32 -18.49 -9.11
N GLN A 275 0.71 -17.42 -8.42
CA GLN A 275 0.94 -17.40 -6.98
C GLN A 275 -0.21 -16.78 -6.17
N LEU A 276 -1.29 -16.32 -6.83
CA LEU A 276 -2.39 -15.64 -6.14
C LEU A 276 -3.13 -16.64 -5.26
N ARG A 277 -3.01 -16.44 -3.96
CA ARG A 277 -3.58 -17.31 -2.92
C ARG A 277 -4.67 -16.63 -2.11
N ASP A 278 -4.71 -15.30 -2.11
CA ASP A 278 -5.62 -14.50 -1.28
C ASP A 278 -6.30 -13.43 -2.14
N LEU A 279 -7.64 -13.47 -2.16
CA LEU A 279 -8.47 -12.48 -2.84
C LEU A 279 -9.58 -12.03 -1.89
N PHE A 280 -9.70 -10.73 -1.61
CA PHE A 280 -10.79 -10.23 -0.76
C PHE A 280 -11.28 -8.87 -1.23
N TRP A 281 -12.61 -8.70 -1.25
CA TRP A 281 -13.24 -7.42 -1.56
C TRP A 281 -14.13 -6.93 -0.41
N GLY A 282 -14.19 -5.62 -0.18
CA GLY A 282 -15.12 -5.02 0.77
C GLY A 282 -16.49 -4.76 0.15
N PRO A 283 -17.47 -4.26 0.93
CA PRO A 283 -18.83 -4.11 0.44
C PRO A 283 -19.00 -2.87 -0.45
N SER A 284 -19.96 -2.95 -1.37
CA SER A 284 -20.42 -1.87 -2.24
C SER A 284 -19.39 -1.40 -3.26
N ILE A 285 -18.64 -2.32 -3.86
CA ILE A 285 -17.76 -1.99 -4.98
C ILE A 285 -18.57 -1.93 -6.29
N ALA A 286 -18.14 -1.10 -7.23
CA ALA A 286 -18.61 -1.12 -8.61
C ALA A 286 -17.43 -1.34 -9.55
N MET A 287 -17.53 -2.33 -10.43
CA MET A 287 -16.53 -2.63 -11.46
C MET A 287 -17.21 -2.91 -12.79
N ASP A 288 -16.56 -2.50 -13.86
CA ASP A 288 -17.02 -2.79 -15.21
C ASP A 288 -16.55 -4.18 -15.63
N VAL A 289 -15.24 -4.42 -15.68
CA VAL A 289 -14.69 -5.72 -16.09
C VAL A 289 -13.81 -6.32 -15.00
N VAL A 290 -14.07 -7.58 -14.66
CA VAL A 290 -13.21 -8.41 -13.80
C VAL A 290 -12.79 -9.65 -14.57
N GLU A 291 -11.49 -9.93 -14.55
CA GLU A 291 -10.92 -11.12 -15.16
C GLU A 291 -10.08 -11.88 -14.14
N LEU A 292 -10.44 -13.14 -13.87
CA LEU A 292 -9.69 -14.05 -13.01
C LEU A 292 -9.40 -15.34 -13.77
N ASP A 293 -8.14 -15.73 -13.82
CA ASP A 293 -7.67 -16.87 -14.60
C ASP A 293 -6.58 -17.68 -13.88
N GLY A 294 -6.79 -18.99 -13.77
CA GLY A 294 -5.74 -20.00 -13.55
C GLY A 294 -5.50 -20.43 -12.10
N VAL A 295 -5.99 -19.69 -11.11
CA VAL A 295 -5.72 -19.94 -9.69
C VAL A 295 -6.98 -19.81 -8.85
N ASN A 296 -7.11 -20.70 -7.86
CA ASN A 296 -8.22 -20.75 -6.93
C ASN A 296 -7.84 -20.08 -5.61
N PRO A 297 -7.85 -18.74 -5.51
CA PRO A 297 -7.46 -18.06 -4.28
C PRO A 297 -8.45 -18.39 -3.16
N LYS A 298 -7.94 -18.39 -1.94
CA LYS A 298 -8.77 -18.24 -0.75
C LYS A 298 -9.51 -16.93 -0.85
N LEU A 299 -10.82 -17.04 -0.90
CA LEU A 299 -11.72 -15.91 -0.85
C LEU A 299 -11.80 -15.45 0.61
N GLY A 300 -11.41 -14.19 0.86
CA GLY A 300 -11.70 -13.53 2.13
C GLY A 300 -13.21 -13.31 2.26
N PRO A 301 -13.70 -12.78 3.38
CA PRO A 301 -15.10 -12.41 3.49
C PRO A 301 -15.42 -11.29 2.49
N ILE A 302 -15.91 -11.69 1.31
CA ILE A 302 -16.23 -10.81 0.20
C ILE A 302 -17.48 -10.02 0.57
N GLY A 303 -17.41 -8.69 0.51
CA GLY A 303 -18.57 -7.83 0.58
C GLY A 303 -19.29 -7.79 -0.76
N GLN A 304 -20.61 -7.60 -0.75
CA GLN A 304 -21.42 -7.48 -1.96
C GLN A 304 -20.83 -6.48 -2.97
N ALA A 305 -20.75 -6.83 -4.25
CA ALA A 305 -20.43 -5.82 -5.27
C ALA A 305 -21.11 -6.02 -6.62
N ARG A 306 -21.13 -4.92 -7.35
CA ARG A 306 -21.71 -4.78 -8.67
C ARG A 306 -20.60 -4.89 -9.70
N VAL A 307 -20.58 -6.00 -10.43
CA VAL A 307 -19.69 -6.20 -11.60
C VAL A 307 -20.55 -6.20 -12.83
N ARG A 308 -20.15 -5.55 -13.93
CA ARG A 308 -20.89 -5.63 -15.20
C ARG A 308 -20.52 -6.91 -15.96
N ASP A 309 -19.23 -7.16 -16.16
CA ASP A 309 -18.70 -8.29 -16.91
C ASP A 309 -17.69 -9.06 -16.07
N LEU A 310 -18.00 -10.33 -15.79
CA LEU A 310 -17.17 -11.22 -14.99
C LEU A 310 -16.66 -12.39 -15.82
N GLN A 311 -15.35 -12.47 -16.02
CA GLN A 311 -14.68 -13.57 -16.71
C GLN A 311 -13.95 -14.44 -15.69
N LEU A 312 -14.38 -15.69 -15.55
CA LEU A 312 -13.81 -16.66 -14.63
C LEU A 312 -13.32 -17.85 -15.43
N HIS A 313 -12.00 -18.01 -15.54
CA HIS A 313 -11.36 -19.02 -16.37
C HIS A 313 -10.38 -19.86 -15.56
N ASN A 314 -10.28 -21.15 -15.90
CA ASN A 314 -9.41 -22.13 -15.28
C ASN A 314 -9.57 -22.18 -13.75
N LEU A 315 -10.81 -22.09 -13.26
CA LEU A 315 -11.17 -22.12 -11.85
C LEU A 315 -11.94 -23.40 -11.49
N GLN A 316 -11.87 -23.76 -10.22
CA GLN A 316 -12.68 -24.80 -9.60
C GLN A 316 -14.05 -24.24 -9.22
N GLN A 317 -15.04 -25.14 -9.21
CA GLN A 317 -16.43 -24.85 -8.87
C GLN A 317 -16.58 -24.05 -7.56
N ALA A 318 -15.84 -24.42 -6.50
CA ALA A 318 -15.95 -23.78 -5.20
C ALA A 318 -15.59 -22.28 -5.25
N THR A 319 -14.55 -21.92 -6.00
CA THR A 319 -14.15 -20.52 -6.21
C THR A 319 -15.17 -19.78 -7.05
N ILE A 320 -15.69 -20.40 -8.11
CA ILE A 320 -16.76 -19.81 -8.95
C ILE A 320 -18.00 -19.52 -8.10
N LEU A 321 -18.48 -20.50 -7.32
CA LEU A 321 -19.64 -20.33 -6.45
C LEU A 321 -19.42 -19.25 -5.39
N GLY A 322 -18.23 -19.18 -4.80
CA GLY A 322 -17.88 -18.15 -3.83
C GLY A 322 -17.92 -16.75 -4.43
N LEU A 323 -17.49 -16.59 -5.68
CA LEU A 323 -17.58 -15.33 -6.41
C LEU A 323 -19.03 -15.03 -6.84
N VAL A 324 -19.76 -15.99 -7.41
CA VAL A 324 -21.16 -15.78 -7.81
C VAL A 324 -22.03 -15.35 -6.61
N GLY A 325 -21.84 -15.96 -5.44
CA GLY A 325 -22.59 -15.65 -4.23
C GLY A 325 -22.35 -14.23 -3.67
N TYR A 326 -21.36 -13.51 -4.20
CA TYR A 326 -21.00 -12.17 -3.77
C TYR A 326 -21.63 -11.07 -4.66
N LEU A 327 -22.12 -11.42 -5.85
CA LEU A 327 -22.58 -10.46 -6.84
C LEU A 327 -23.95 -9.85 -6.50
N THR A 328 -24.11 -8.55 -6.76
CA THR A 328 -25.39 -7.83 -6.68
C THR A 328 -25.99 -7.59 -8.05
N GLN A 329 -27.20 -7.00 -8.09
CA GLN A 329 -27.86 -6.62 -9.33
C GLN A 329 -26.98 -5.62 -10.11
N GLY A 330 -26.69 -5.96 -11.38
CA GLY A 330 -25.90 -5.12 -12.28
C GLY A 330 -24.92 -5.90 -13.15
N LEU A 331 -24.75 -7.20 -12.91
CA LEU A 331 -24.08 -8.11 -13.83
C LEU A 331 -24.86 -8.21 -15.14
N GLN A 332 -24.14 -8.08 -16.24
CA GLN A 332 -24.62 -8.25 -17.60
C GLN A 332 -24.10 -9.56 -18.20
N SER A 333 -22.86 -9.95 -17.90
CA SER A 333 -22.25 -11.16 -18.45
C SER A 333 -21.41 -11.91 -17.42
N LEU A 334 -21.61 -13.23 -17.35
CA LEU A 334 -20.75 -14.20 -16.66
C LEU A 334 -20.15 -15.15 -17.69
N ASP A 335 -18.85 -15.06 -17.93
CA ASP A 335 -18.11 -15.92 -18.86
C ASP A 335 -17.40 -17.05 -18.10
N LEU A 336 -17.82 -18.30 -18.38
CA LEU A 336 -17.25 -19.52 -17.81
C LEU A 336 -16.65 -20.45 -18.88
N ARG A 337 -16.39 -19.95 -20.10
CA ARG A 337 -16.04 -20.77 -21.27
C ARG A 337 -14.82 -21.64 -21.09
N GLU A 338 -13.82 -21.12 -20.39
CA GLU A 338 -12.51 -21.76 -20.26
C GLU A 338 -12.38 -22.43 -18.88
N ASN A 339 -13.29 -23.32 -18.51
CA ASN A 339 -13.19 -24.10 -17.26
C ASN A 339 -13.29 -25.60 -17.56
N PRO A 340 -12.22 -26.23 -18.08
CA PRO A 340 -12.26 -27.64 -18.51
C PRO A 340 -12.47 -28.62 -17.36
N ASP A 341 -12.06 -28.25 -16.15
CA ASP A 341 -12.18 -29.08 -14.95
C ASP A 341 -13.56 -28.97 -14.26
N VAL A 342 -14.44 -28.08 -14.72
CA VAL A 342 -15.81 -27.96 -14.21
C VAL A 342 -16.69 -28.94 -14.96
N THR A 343 -17.17 -29.96 -14.25
CA THR A 343 -18.04 -30.99 -14.85
C THR A 343 -19.45 -30.45 -15.13
N GLU A 344 -20.21 -31.15 -15.98
CA GLU A 344 -21.61 -30.81 -16.27
C GLU A 344 -22.45 -30.67 -14.99
N ALA A 345 -22.31 -31.61 -14.05
CA ALA A 345 -23.05 -31.58 -12.78
C ALA A 345 -22.67 -30.36 -11.92
N GLN A 346 -21.39 -29.98 -11.93
CA GLN A 346 -20.91 -28.80 -11.21
C GLN A 346 -21.41 -27.50 -11.85
N LEU A 347 -21.48 -27.45 -13.18
CA LEU A 347 -22.04 -26.32 -13.91
C LEU A 347 -23.53 -26.15 -13.64
N VAL A 348 -24.29 -27.24 -13.59
CA VAL A 348 -25.71 -27.21 -13.17
C VAL A 348 -25.85 -26.62 -11.76
N GLN A 349 -25.01 -27.04 -10.80
CA GLN A 349 -25.03 -26.47 -9.45
C GLN A 349 -24.65 -24.98 -9.42
N ILE A 350 -23.73 -24.53 -10.27
CA ILE A 350 -23.42 -23.10 -10.42
C ILE A 350 -24.66 -22.35 -10.92
N ILE A 351 -25.34 -22.88 -11.94
CA ILE A 351 -26.56 -22.30 -12.51
C ILE A 351 -27.68 -22.17 -11.46
N GLU A 352 -27.89 -23.20 -10.65
CA GLU A 352 -28.89 -23.21 -9.58
C GLU A 352 -28.60 -22.20 -8.46
N LYS A 353 -27.36 -21.69 -8.38
CA LYS A 353 -26.93 -20.65 -7.44
C LYS A 353 -26.81 -19.27 -8.09
N LEU A 354 -27.13 -19.14 -9.37
CA LEU A 354 -27.15 -17.83 -10.01
C LEU A 354 -28.21 -16.94 -9.34
N PRO A 355 -27.88 -15.67 -9.09
CA PRO A 355 -28.82 -14.73 -8.50
C PRO A 355 -30.00 -14.41 -9.44
N ALA A 356 -31.15 -14.07 -8.86
CA ALA A 356 -32.42 -13.87 -9.54
C ALA A 356 -32.54 -12.49 -10.23
N TYR A 357 -31.57 -12.13 -11.07
CA TYR A 357 -31.62 -10.94 -11.92
C TYR A 357 -31.28 -11.30 -13.37
N LYS A 358 -31.48 -10.35 -14.30
CA LYS A 358 -31.22 -10.55 -15.73
C LYS A 358 -29.74 -10.41 -16.04
N ALA A 359 -29.14 -11.45 -16.63
CA ALA A 359 -27.76 -11.46 -17.12
C ALA A 359 -27.58 -12.56 -18.19
N GLU A 360 -26.46 -12.53 -18.88
CA GLU A 360 -26.04 -13.53 -19.85
C GLU A 360 -25.02 -14.49 -19.24
N LEU A 361 -25.22 -15.79 -19.38
CA LEU A 361 -24.23 -16.83 -19.11
C LEU A 361 -23.54 -17.21 -20.42
N VAL A 362 -22.22 -17.06 -20.49
CA VAL A 362 -21.42 -17.38 -21.68
C VAL A 362 -20.67 -18.70 -21.45
N LEU A 363 -20.96 -19.70 -22.27
CA LEU A 363 -20.40 -21.05 -22.20
C LEU A 363 -19.78 -21.47 -23.54
N SER A 364 -18.84 -22.41 -23.50
CA SER A 364 -18.32 -23.04 -24.71
C SER A 364 -19.34 -24.02 -25.29
N GLY A 365 -19.18 -24.38 -26.56
CA GLY A 365 -20.04 -25.37 -27.22
C GLY A 365 -20.10 -26.72 -26.47
N ALA A 366 -18.98 -27.17 -25.91
CA ALA A 366 -18.89 -28.42 -25.15
C ALA A 366 -19.61 -28.35 -23.79
N GLN A 367 -19.64 -27.18 -23.15
CA GLN A 367 -20.32 -26.97 -21.87
C GLN A 367 -21.84 -26.81 -22.01
N ALA A 368 -22.33 -26.39 -23.19
CA ALA A 368 -23.73 -26.07 -23.44
C ALA A 368 -24.60 -27.31 -23.74
N THR A 369 -24.52 -28.32 -22.88
CA THR A 369 -25.26 -29.59 -22.99
C THR A 369 -26.77 -29.41 -22.75
N GLU A 370 -27.56 -30.45 -23.02
CA GLU A 370 -29.01 -30.44 -22.77
C GLU A 370 -29.34 -30.24 -21.28
N ALA A 371 -28.59 -30.90 -20.37
CA ALA A 371 -28.80 -30.77 -18.93
C ALA A 371 -28.53 -29.34 -18.45
N VAL A 372 -27.47 -28.72 -18.94
CA VAL A 372 -27.11 -27.32 -18.63
C VAL A 372 -28.16 -26.36 -19.16
N ARG A 373 -28.63 -26.52 -20.40
CA ARG A 373 -29.72 -25.71 -20.98
C ARG A 373 -31.00 -25.83 -20.17
N LYS A 374 -31.35 -27.06 -19.77
CA LYS A 374 -32.53 -27.32 -18.94
C LYS A 374 -32.42 -26.70 -17.55
N ALA A 375 -31.23 -26.72 -16.95
CA ALA A 375 -30.98 -26.04 -15.68
C ALA A 375 -31.15 -24.52 -15.82
N LEU A 376 -30.57 -23.92 -16.87
CA LEU A 376 -30.65 -22.47 -17.09
C LEU A 376 -32.09 -22.01 -17.39
N ALA A 377 -32.87 -22.80 -18.13
CA ALA A 377 -34.28 -22.50 -18.39
C ALA A 377 -35.11 -22.38 -17.09
N LYS A 378 -34.73 -23.08 -16.01
CA LYS A 378 -35.34 -22.95 -14.69
C LYS A 378 -34.91 -21.69 -13.94
N ALA A 379 -33.76 -21.11 -14.27
CA ALA A 379 -33.29 -19.85 -13.67
C ALA A 379 -34.10 -18.63 -14.17
N THR A 380 -34.86 -18.77 -15.28
CA THR A 380 -35.86 -17.84 -15.90
C THR A 380 -35.42 -16.41 -16.24
N THR A 381 -34.40 -15.85 -15.59
CA THR A 381 -33.92 -14.49 -15.82
C THR A 381 -32.64 -14.43 -16.64
N TRP A 382 -31.95 -15.57 -16.82
CA TRP A 382 -30.66 -15.64 -17.50
C TRP A 382 -30.79 -16.14 -18.94
N SER A 383 -30.04 -15.52 -19.86
CA SER A 383 -29.89 -16.00 -21.23
C SER A 383 -28.59 -16.79 -21.41
N LEU A 384 -28.56 -17.69 -22.40
CA LEU A 384 -27.35 -18.43 -22.77
C LEU A 384 -26.71 -17.84 -24.02
N SER A 385 -25.42 -17.60 -23.95
CA SER A 385 -24.54 -17.31 -25.09
C SER A 385 -23.58 -18.47 -25.26
N VAL A 386 -23.46 -19.01 -26.48
CA VAL A 386 -22.49 -20.05 -26.79
C VAL A 386 -21.46 -19.45 -27.74
N LYS A 387 -20.19 -19.45 -27.33
CA LYS A 387 -19.08 -18.88 -28.12
C LYS A 387 -17.92 -19.84 -28.24
#